data_AF-A0A0D7F494-F1
#
_entry.id   AF-A0A0D7F494-F1
#
_cell.length_a   1.000
_cell.length_b   1.000
_cell.length_c   1.000
_cell.angle_alpha   90.00
_cell.angle_beta   90.00
_cell.angle_gamma   90.00
#
_symmetry.space_group_name_H-M   'P 1'
#
loop_
_entity.id
_entity.type
_entity.pdbx_description
1 polymer ?
#
loop_
_entity_poly.entity_id
_entity_poly.type
_entity_poly.pdbx_seq_one_letter_code
_entity_poly.pdbx_strand_id
1 'polypeptide(L)'
;MASKSSFGRCRLCDKPITTSFMDLGMSPLCESFLTAEQIDASESFYPLHALVCDNCFLVQLKEYVQPEHIFTEYAYFSSYSTSWVEHARRYCEMIKGRLNLGGSSRVYEIASNDGYLLQHFLPLGVPVTGIEPAANVAEVAKQKNVPTLVEFFGLALAQRLASEGKTADLIIGNNVLAQVPDLNDFVAGMAHLLAPQGAITLEFPHLEKLINENQFDTIYHEHFSYFSLVTIDRMAKRHGLKLFDVEQIPTHGGSLRVYLCRDDAAHPVSSNVTALLAHERGIGLEDIASYGQFAAGVHHTKRQLLSFLIDCKEKGARLCGYGAPGKGNTLLNYCGIGTDFLDFTVDRNPYKHGRFTPGMHIPIHPVEMIDEIRPDYLLILPWNLKKEIVAQMRHVGDWGCKFVVPIPRVEIIDPRKVAA
;
A
#
# COMPACT_ATOMS: atom_id res chain seq x y z
N MET A 1 13.87 19.15 -32.60
CA MET A 1 13.15 18.41 -31.54
C MET A 1 14.19 17.67 -30.73
N ALA A 2 14.48 18.12 -29.51
CA ALA A 2 15.39 17.39 -28.63
C ALA A 2 14.79 16.00 -28.39
N SER A 3 15.55 14.95 -28.68
CA SER A 3 15.23 13.57 -28.29
C SER A 3 14.90 13.60 -26.80
N LYS A 4 13.63 13.42 -26.42
CA LYS A 4 13.27 13.25 -25.01
C LYS A 4 14.01 12.00 -24.54
N SER A 5 15.00 12.17 -23.68
CA SER A 5 15.73 11.05 -23.09
C SER A 5 14.74 10.13 -22.40
N SER A 6 14.72 8.85 -22.79
CA SER A 6 13.87 7.84 -22.16
C SER A 6 14.24 7.71 -20.68
N PHE A 7 13.25 7.71 -19.79
CA PHE A 7 13.44 7.45 -18.37
C PHE A 7 13.59 5.95 -18.09
N GLY A 8 13.35 5.05 -19.04
CA GLY A 8 13.42 3.60 -18.83
C GLY A 8 12.39 2.86 -19.68
N ARG A 9 12.10 1.61 -19.31
CA ARG A 9 11.10 0.78 -20.00
C ARG A 9 9.96 0.44 -19.04
N CYS A 10 8.74 0.37 -19.57
CA CYS A 10 7.56 0.05 -18.80
C CYS A 10 7.56 -1.41 -18.32
N ARG A 11 7.37 -1.63 -17.02
CA ARG A 11 7.31 -2.96 -16.37
C ARG A 11 6.26 -3.89 -16.97
N LEU A 12 5.18 -3.34 -17.51
CA LEU A 12 4.10 -4.13 -18.09
C LEU A 12 4.27 -4.40 -19.59
N CYS A 13 4.50 -3.34 -20.39
CA CYS A 13 4.47 -3.44 -21.86
C CYS A 13 5.81 -3.21 -22.55
N ASP A 14 6.89 -2.98 -21.80
CA ASP A 14 8.27 -2.82 -22.27
C ASP A 14 8.50 -1.62 -23.22
N LYS A 15 7.50 -0.74 -23.39
CA LYS A 15 7.65 0.51 -24.16
C LYS A 15 8.52 1.52 -23.41
N PRO A 16 9.32 2.34 -24.12
CA PRO A 16 10.07 3.44 -23.51
C PRO A 16 9.15 4.41 -22.77
N ILE A 17 9.57 4.91 -21.61
CA ILE A 17 8.81 5.89 -20.83
C ILE A 17 9.44 7.28 -21.00
N THR A 18 8.65 8.28 -21.37
CA THR A 18 9.14 9.65 -21.56
C THR A 18 8.37 10.70 -20.75
N THR A 19 7.35 10.28 -20.00
CA THR A 19 6.44 11.18 -19.28
C THR A 19 6.61 11.03 -17.77
N SER A 20 6.91 12.16 -17.13
CA SER A 20 6.91 12.28 -15.66
C SER A 20 5.48 12.30 -15.14
N PHE A 21 5.21 11.55 -14.09
CA PHE A 21 3.96 11.63 -13.34
C PHE A 21 4.11 12.53 -12.11
N MET A 22 5.05 12.19 -11.22
CA MET A 22 5.34 12.98 -10.01
C MET A 22 6.79 12.81 -9.60
N ASP A 23 7.53 13.91 -9.44
CA ASP A 23 8.89 13.91 -8.90
C ASP A 23 8.87 14.44 -7.46
N LEU A 24 9.14 13.56 -6.50
CA LEU A 24 9.22 13.87 -5.07
C LEU A 24 10.66 14.16 -4.61
N GLY A 25 11.63 14.26 -5.54
CA GLY A 25 13.03 14.52 -5.22
C GLY A 25 13.74 13.28 -4.68
N MET A 26 14.44 13.43 -3.56
CA MET A 26 15.23 12.36 -2.94
C MET A 26 14.58 11.94 -1.63
N SER A 27 14.50 10.63 -1.38
CA SER A 27 14.00 10.07 -0.12
C SER A 27 14.81 8.81 0.24
N PRO A 28 15.03 8.53 1.52
CA PRO A 28 15.49 7.21 1.95
C PRO A 28 14.38 6.17 1.76
N LEU A 29 14.70 4.90 1.97
CA LEU A 29 13.71 3.84 2.06
C LEU A 29 12.80 4.07 3.27
N CYS A 30 11.48 3.98 3.04
CA CYS A 30 10.51 4.46 4.00
C CYS A 30 10.35 3.59 5.25
N GLU A 31 10.78 2.33 5.24
CA GLU A 31 10.73 1.44 6.42
C GLU A 31 12.12 1.19 7.05
N SER A 32 13.18 1.92 6.62
CA SER A 32 14.54 1.81 7.18
C SER A 32 14.74 2.66 8.45
N PHE A 33 14.02 2.34 9.54
CA PHE A 33 14.14 3.07 10.81
C PHE A 33 15.53 2.96 11.45
N LEU A 34 16.06 4.10 11.87
CA LEU A 34 17.41 4.22 12.45
C LEU A 34 17.39 3.97 13.96
N THR A 35 18.37 3.24 14.48
CA THR A 35 18.64 3.19 15.93
C THR A 35 19.40 4.43 16.38
N ALA A 36 19.50 4.64 17.70
CA ALA A 36 20.24 5.77 18.27
C ALA A 36 21.71 5.80 17.82
N GLU A 37 22.33 4.63 17.66
CA GLU A 37 23.72 4.48 17.21
C GLU A 37 23.91 4.79 15.71
N GLN A 38 22.82 4.81 14.93
CA GLN A 38 22.84 5.02 13.49
C GLN A 38 22.59 6.47 13.08
N ILE A 39 22.17 7.36 14.00
CA ILE A 39 21.81 8.75 13.68
C ILE A 39 22.99 9.51 13.05
N ASP A 40 24.20 9.30 13.56
CA ASP A 40 25.43 9.95 13.06
C ASP A 40 26.08 9.18 11.90
N ALA A 41 25.46 8.09 11.44
CA ALA A 41 25.95 7.29 10.31
C ALA A 41 25.45 7.83 8.96
N SER A 42 26.07 7.38 7.87
CA SER A 42 25.60 7.73 6.52
C SER A 42 24.27 7.05 6.21
N GLU A 43 23.34 7.81 5.64
CA GLU A 43 22.05 7.31 5.14
C GLU A 43 21.99 7.37 3.61
N SER A 44 21.41 6.34 2.99
CA SER A 44 21.24 6.30 1.53
C SER A 44 19.92 6.94 1.12
N PHE A 45 19.99 7.87 0.17
CA PHE A 45 18.85 8.52 -0.45
C PHE A 45 18.76 8.13 -1.92
N TYR A 46 17.55 7.88 -2.40
CA TYR A 46 17.28 7.48 -3.77
C TYR A 46 16.28 8.47 -4.40
N PRO A 47 16.36 8.70 -5.73
CA PRO A 47 15.35 9.47 -6.40
C PRO A 47 13.97 8.82 -6.25
N LEU A 48 12.95 9.63 -6.00
CA LEU A 48 11.56 9.20 -5.87
C LEU A 48 10.73 9.87 -6.97
N HIS A 49 10.89 9.34 -8.17
CA HIS A 49 10.31 9.90 -9.39
C HIS A 49 9.39 8.89 -10.07
N ALA A 50 8.08 9.09 -9.89
CA ALA A 50 7.04 8.32 -10.55
C ALA A 50 6.86 8.77 -11.99
N LEU A 51 6.76 7.78 -12.87
CA LEU A 51 6.67 7.92 -14.32
C LEU A 51 5.38 7.27 -14.81
N VAL A 52 4.85 7.71 -15.95
CA VAL A 52 3.65 7.12 -16.56
C VAL A 52 3.92 6.68 -17.99
N CYS A 53 3.56 5.44 -18.32
CA CYS A 53 3.68 4.91 -19.67
C CYS A 53 2.56 5.45 -20.57
N ASP A 54 2.92 6.08 -21.69
CA ASP A 54 1.99 6.60 -22.70
C ASP A 54 1.26 5.51 -23.50
N ASN A 55 1.77 4.29 -23.49
CA ASN A 55 1.15 3.15 -24.17
C ASN A 55 0.16 2.39 -23.27
N CYS A 56 0.60 1.95 -22.08
CA CYS A 56 -0.24 1.13 -21.20
C CYS A 56 -0.90 1.88 -20.04
N PHE A 57 -0.53 3.15 -19.78
CA PHE A 57 -0.97 3.99 -18.66
C PHE A 57 -0.57 3.52 -17.25
N LEU A 58 0.30 2.51 -17.15
CA LEU A 58 0.91 2.12 -15.88
C LEU A 58 1.78 3.26 -15.35
N VAL A 59 1.44 3.74 -14.15
CA VAL A 59 2.29 4.58 -13.33
C VAL A 59 3.25 3.70 -12.56
N GLN A 60 4.54 4.05 -12.52
CA GLN A 60 5.58 3.21 -11.95
C GLN A 60 6.81 3.98 -11.51
N LEU A 61 7.58 3.37 -10.60
CA LEU A 61 8.90 3.81 -10.18
C LEU A 61 10.00 2.99 -10.87
N LYS A 62 11.15 3.65 -11.04
CA LYS A 62 12.41 2.95 -11.27
C LYS A 62 12.76 2.12 -10.04
N GLU A 63 13.45 1.02 -10.27
CA GLU A 63 14.01 0.19 -9.20
C GLU A 63 15.43 0.66 -8.92
N TYR A 64 15.62 1.12 -7.68
CA TYR A 64 16.91 1.60 -7.19
C TYR A 64 17.55 0.65 -6.18
N VAL A 65 16.74 -0.21 -5.56
CA VAL A 65 17.14 -1.17 -4.54
C VAL A 65 16.57 -2.54 -4.91
N GLN A 66 17.38 -3.58 -4.72
CA GLN A 66 16.98 -4.95 -5.00
C GLN A 66 15.92 -5.41 -3.97
N PRO A 67 14.90 -6.18 -4.39
CA PRO A 67 13.79 -6.60 -3.52
C PRO A 67 14.26 -7.35 -2.27
N GLU A 68 15.35 -8.10 -2.36
CA GLU A 68 15.91 -8.87 -1.25
C GLU A 68 16.39 -7.97 -0.11
N HIS A 69 16.81 -6.74 -0.41
CA HIS A 69 17.20 -5.76 0.62
C HIS A 69 15.99 -5.07 1.27
N ILE A 70 14.79 -5.24 0.73
CA ILE A 70 13.55 -4.64 1.23
C ILE A 70 12.71 -5.68 1.99
N PHE A 71 12.61 -6.92 1.48
CA PHE A 71 11.57 -7.88 1.89
C PHE A 71 12.10 -9.12 2.64
N THR A 72 13.36 -9.16 3.07
CA THR A 72 13.91 -10.32 3.82
C THR A 72 13.70 -10.23 5.33
N GLU A 73 13.87 -9.03 5.92
CA GLU A 73 13.52 -8.72 7.30
C GLU A 73 12.50 -7.59 7.32
N TYR A 74 11.23 -7.95 7.42
CA TYR A 74 10.14 -6.99 7.25
C TYR A 74 9.60 -6.52 8.61
N ALA A 75 9.54 -5.20 8.81
CA ALA A 75 9.12 -4.57 10.07
C ALA A 75 7.60 -4.38 10.18
N TYR A 76 6.85 -4.65 9.11
CA TYR A 76 5.42 -4.43 9.03
C TYR A 76 4.62 -5.72 9.23
N PHE A 77 3.83 -5.74 10.31
CA PHE A 77 2.89 -6.82 10.63
C PHE A 77 1.47 -6.34 10.44
N SER A 78 0.73 -7.03 9.58
CA SER A 78 -0.64 -6.65 9.20
C SER A 78 -1.62 -6.76 10.37
N SER A 79 -1.38 -7.64 11.33
CA SER A 79 -2.28 -7.87 12.46
C SER A 79 -2.38 -6.74 13.48
N TYR A 80 -1.53 -5.70 13.43
CA TYR A 80 -1.62 -4.56 14.34
C TYR A 80 -2.83 -3.64 14.10
N SER A 81 -3.47 -3.72 12.93
CA SER A 81 -4.70 -2.99 12.62
C SER A 81 -5.93 -3.86 12.82
N THR A 82 -6.76 -3.54 13.82
CA THR A 82 -7.99 -4.28 14.12
C THR A 82 -8.99 -4.20 12.95
N SER A 83 -9.11 -3.02 12.34
CA SER A 83 -9.98 -2.81 11.17
C SER A 83 -9.52 -3.62 9.96
N TRP A 84 -8.22 -3.84 9.78
CA TRP A 84 -7.66 -4.66 8.71
C TRP A 84 -7.91 -6.15 8.90
N VAL A 85 -7.76 -6.67 10.12
CA VAL A 85 -8.07 -8.07 10.43
C VAL A 85 -9.56 -8.36 10.22
N GLU A 86 -10.44 -7.46 10.64
CA GLU A 86 -11.89 -7.60 10.40
C GLU A 86 -12.26 -7.52 8.91
N HIS A 87 -11.56 -6.69 8.12
CA HIS A 87 -11.69 -6.69 6.66
C HIS A 87 -11.31 -8.05 6.05
N ALA A 88 -10.20 -8.65 6.51
CA ALA A 88 -9.76 -9.96 6.06
C ALA A 88 -10.76 -11.08 6.40
N ARG A 89 -11.28 -11.08 7.64
CA ARG A 89 -12.30 -12.05 8.08
C ARG A 89 -13.55 -12.01 7.19
N ARG A 90 -14.11 -10.81 6.97
CA ARG A 90 -15.30 -10.62 6.12
C ARG A 90 -15.05 -11.05 4.67
N TYR A 91 -13.85 -10.78 4.16
CA TYR A 91 -13.44 -11.25 2.84
C TYR A 91 -13.43 -12.79 2.76
N CYS A 92 -12.80 -13.48 3.71
CA CYS A 92 -12.74 -14.95 3.73
C CYS A 92 -14.13 -15.59 3.76
N GLU A 93 -15.05 -15.06 4.57
CA GLU A 93 -16.44 -15.53 4.65
C GLU A 93 -17.19 -15.34 3.32
N MET A 94 -17.07 -14.14 2.74
CA MET A 94 -17.70 -13.81 1.47
C MET A 94 -17.16 -14.68 0.33
N ILE A 95 -15.83 -14.77 0.18
CA ILE A 95 -15.23 -15.44 -0.98
C ILE A 95 -15.43 -16.95 -0.93
N LYS A 96 -15.46 -17.54 0.27
CA LYS A 96 -15.82 -18.94 0.47
C LYS A 96 -17.20 -19.25 -0.10
N GLY A 97 -18.20 -18.45 0.26
CA GLY A 97 -19.57 -18.63 -0.26
C GLY A 97 -19.66 -18.38 -1.75
N ARG A 98 -19.02 -17.29 -2.22
CA ARG A 98 -19.04 -16.87 -3.62
C ARG A 98 -18.44 -17.91 -4.58
N LEU A 99 -17.36 -18.57 -4.19
CA LEU A 99 -16.66 -19.56 -5.01
C LEU A 99 -16.96 -21.01 -4.60
N ASN A 100 -17.87 -21.21 -3.64
CA ASN A 100 -18.20 -22.52 -3.08
C ASN A 100 -16.96 -23.30 -2.59
N LEU A 101 -16.06 -22.61 -1.88
CA LEU A 101 -14.83 -23.21 -1.38
C LEU A 101 -15.11 -24.14 -0.19
N GLY A 102 -14.43 -25.28 -0.15
CA GLY A 102 -14.57 -26.29 0.89
C GLY A 102 -13.31 -27.11 1.12
N GLY A 103 -13.45 -28.26 1.79
CA GLY A 103 -12.32 -29.12 2.17
C GLY A 103 -11.52 -29.73 1.02
N SER A 104 -12.06 -29.71 -0.19
CA SER A 104 -11.37 -30.14 -1.43
C SER A 104 -10.71 -28.99 -2.19
N SER A 105 -10.95 -27.75 -1.78
CA SER A 105 -10.39 -26.56 -2.43
C SER A 105 -8.96 -26.30 -1.98
N ARG A 106 -8.21 -25.52 -2.77
CA ARG A 106 -6.88 -25.03 -2.41
C ARG A 106 -6.79 -23.53 -2.59
N VAL A 107 -6.50 -22.84 -1.49
CA VAL A 107 -6.33 -21.39 -1.44
C VAL A 107 -4.87 -21.04 -1.21
N TYR A 108 -4.34 -20.16 -2.03
CA TYR A 108 -3.02 -19.58 -1.83
C TYR A 108 -3.14 -18.09 -1.55
N GLU A 109 -2.38 -17.57 -0.58
CA GLU A 109 -2.14 -16.13 -0.45
C GLU A 109 -0.67 -15.85 -0.73
N ILE A 110 -0.41 -14.95 -1.68
CA ILE A 110 0.92 -14.53 -2.08
C ILE A 110 1.28 -13.24 -1.32
N ALA A 111 2.47 -13.23 -0.72
CA ALA A 111 2.91 -12.29 0.33
C ALA A 111 1.93 -12.28 1.51
N SER A 112 1.69 -13.47 2.09
CA SER A 112 0.67 -13.69 3.12
C SER A 112 0.97 -13.04 4.48
N ASN A 113 2.15 -12.44 4.64
CA ASN A 113 2.60 -11.79 5.86
C ASN A 113 2.43 -12.73 7.07
N ASP A 114 1.98 -12.21 8.21
CA ASP A 114 1.88 -12.92 9.49
C ASP A 114 0.65 -13.84 9.57
N GLY A 115 0.10 -14.24 8.42
CA GLY A 115 -1.07 -15.10 8.29
C GLY A 115 -2.38 -14.42 8.71
N TYR A 116 -2.43 -13.09 8.78
CA TYR A 116 -3.60 -12.33 9.25
C TYR A 116 -4.89 -12.69 8.53
N LEU A 117 -4.83 -13.00 7.21
CA LEU A 117 -5.99 -13.35 6.40
C LEU A 117 -6.26 -14.85 6.43
N LEU A 118 -5.24 -15.67 6.10
CA LEU A 118 -5.40 -17.12 5.97
C LEU A 118 -5.88 -17.82 7.25
N GLN A 119 -5.57 -17.27 8.44
CA GLN A 119 -6.09 -17.82 9.70
C GLN A 119 -7.63 -17.91 9.73
N HIS A 120 -8.33 -17.05 8.98
CA HIS A 120 -9.79 -17.03 8.95
C HIS A 120 -10.41 -18.11 8.05
N PHE A 121 -9.63 -18.75 7.17
CA PHE A 121 -10.10 -19.92 6.40
C PHE A 121 -10.05 -21.22 7.20
N LEU A 122 -9.18 -21.32 8.20
CA LEU A 122 -9.04 -22.51 9.06
C LEU A 122 -10.38 -22.93 9.70
N PRO A 123 -11.12 -22.06 10.41
CA PRO A 123 -12.43 -22.43 10.97
C PRO A 123 -13.51 -22.65 9.90
N LEU A 124 -13.27 -22.21 8.65
CA LEU A 124 -14.19 -22.42 7.53
C LEU A 124 -13.99 -23.77 6.83
N GLY A 125 -12.98 -24.56 7.24
CA GLY A 125 -12.69 -25.88 6.69
C GLY A 125 -12.10 -25.84 5.28
N VAL A 126 -11.38 -24.76 4.92
CA VAL A 126 -10.75 -24.59 3.60
C VAL A 126 -9.23 -24.72 3.74
N PRO A 127 -8.58 -25.66 3.01
CA PRO A 127 -7.13 -25.77 2.98
C PRO A 127 -6.45 -24.53 2.41
N VAL A 128 -5.42 -24.03 3.10
CA VAL A 128 -4.70 -22.82 2.74
C VAL A 128 -3.18 -23.01 2.72
N THR A 129 -2.48 -22.20 1.94
CA THR A 129 -1.01 -22.08 1.98
C THR A 129 -0.59 -20.63 1.72
N GLY A 130 0.17 -20.06 2.64
CA GLY A 130 0.82 -18.77 2.46
C GLY A 130 2.13 -18.92 1.69
N ILE A 131 2.50 -17.89 0.94
CA ILE A 131 3.82 -17.73 0.30
C ILE A 131 4.36 -16.39 0.76
N GLU A 132 5.42 -16.39 1.56
CA GLU A 132 5.93 -15.20 2.24
C GLU A 132 7.47 -15.23 2.31
N PRO A 133 8.20 -14.37 1.56
CA PRO A 133 9.66 -14.36 1.57
C PRO A 133 10.28 -13.95 2.93
N ALA A 134 9.58 -13.16 3.76
CA ALA A 134 10.09 -12.70 5.04
C ALA A 134 9.98 -13.80 6.13
N ALA A 135 11.10 -14.46 6.44
CA ALA A 135 11.13 -15.60 7.35
C ALA A 135 10.61 -15.28 8.76
N ASN A 136 10.94 -14.09 9.28
CA ASN A 136 10.50 -13.62 10.60
C ASN A 136 8.97 -13.50 10.69
N VAL A 137 8.33 -13.04 9.62
CA VAL A 137 6.89 -12.86 9.52
C VAL A 137 6.18 -14.20 9.27
N ALA A 138 6.73 -15.02 8.38
CA ALA A 138 6.22 -16.36 8.08
C ALA A 138 6.18 -17.27 9.32
N GLU A 139 7.11 -17.09 10.26
CA GLU A 139 7.11 -17.85 11.52
C GLU A 139 5.89 -17.51 12.39
N VAL A 140 5.47 -16.24 12.44
CA VAL A 140 4.24 -15.83 13.13
C VAL A 140 3.00 -16.47 12.50
N ALA A 141 2.96 -16.58 11.16
CA ALA A 141 1.88 -17.27 10.46
C ALA A 141 1.81 -18.76 10.85
N LYS A 142 2.97 -19.44 10.91
CA LYS A 142 3.04 -20.85 11.31
C LYS A 142 2.58 -21.07 12.75
N GLN A 143 2.90 -20.17 13.67
CA GLN A 143 2.40 -20.21 15.06
C GLN A 143 0.86 -20.11 15.14
N LYS A 144 0.22 -19.49 14.15
CA LYS A 144 -1.25 -19.45 13.98
C LYS A 144 -1.82 -20.67 13.23
N ASN A 145 -1.02 -21.71 13.02
CA ASN A 145 -1.34 -22.90 12.22
C ASN A 145 -1.63 -22.60 10.73
N VAL A 146 -1.02 -21.54 10.16
CA VAL A 146 -1.08 -21.25 8.73
C VAL A 146 0.17 -21.81 8.05
N PRO A 147 0.06 -22.88 7.21
CA PRO A 147 1.19 -23.39 6.44
C PRO A 147 1.74 -22.31 5.51
N THR A 148 3.04 -22.01 5.62
CA THR A 148 3.66 -20.90 4.87
C THR A 148 4.98 -21.33 4.25
N LEU A 149 5.11 -21.14 2.92
CA LEU A 149 6.33 -21.33 2.15
C LEU A 149 7.17 -20.05 2.21
N VAL A 150 8.44 -20.17 2.61
CA VAL A 150 9.36 -19.02 2.73
C VAL A 150 10.12 -18.81 1.43
N GLU A 151 9.43 -18.32 0.40
CA GLU A 151 9.94 -18.15 -0.96
C GLU A 151 9.28 -16.94 -1.63
N PHE A 152 9.98 -16.30 -2.58
CA PHE A 152 9.34 -15.35 -3.49
C PHE A 152 8.41 -16.07 -4.47
N PHE A 153 7.29 -15.42 -4.81
CA PHE A 153 6.37 -15.95 -5.81
C PHE A 153 6.75 -15.49 -7.22
N GLY A 154 6.68 -16.42 -8.16
CA GLY A 154 6.95 -16.21 -9.57
C GLY A 154 6.58 -17.43 -10.40
N LEU A 155 6.82 -17.38 -11.72
CA LEU A 155 6.44 -18.46 -12.63
C LEU A 155 7.12 -19.80 -12.27
N ALA A 156 8.38 -19.76 -11.84
CA ALA A 156 9.13 -20.97 -11.48
C ALA A 156 8.50 -21.72 -10.29
N LEU A 157 8.10 -21.00 -9.23
CA LEU A 157 7.41 -21.58 -8.08
C LEU A 157 6.03 -22.11 -8.49
N ALA A 158 5.29 -21.35 -9.28
CA ALA A 158 3.98 -21.76 -9.78
C ALA A 158 4.06 -23.06 -10.60
N GLN A 159 5.06 -23.21 -11.48
CA GLN A 159 5.30 -24.41 -12.27
C GLN A 159 5.58 -25.63 -11.38
N ARG A 160 6.44 -25.45 -10.36
CA ARG A 160 6.75 -26.50 -9.39
C ARG A 160 5.48 -26.98 -8.68
N LEU A 161 4.72 -26.06 -8.08
CA LEU A 161 3.47 -26.39 -7.39
C LEU A 161 2.44 -27.06 -8.33
N ALA A 162 2.28 -26.56 -9.56
CA ALA A 162 1.36 -27.14 -10.54
C ALA A 162 1.77 -28.58 -10.92
N SER A 163 3.07 -28.83 -11.14
CA SER A 163 3.60 -30.19 -11.43
C SER A 163 3.43 -31.19 -10.29
N GLU A 164 3.36 -30.70 -9.05
CA GLU A 164 3.02 -31.50 -7.86
C GLU A 164 1.49 -31.72 -7.72
N GLY A 165 0.70 -31.28 -8.71
CA GLY A 165 -0.76 -31.37 -8.69
C GLY A 165 -1.41 -30.44 -7.66
N LYS A 166 -0.75 -29.31 -7.32
CA LYS A 166 -1.18 -28.32 -6.34
C LYS A 166 -1.69 -27.02 -6.98
N THR A 167 -2.54 -27.16 -8.01
CA THR A 167 -3.23 -26.00 -8.61
C THR A 167 -4.17 -25.34 -7.61
N ALA A 168 -4.46 -24.05 -7.84
CA ALA A 168 -5.22 -23.20 -6.93
C ALA A 168 -6.66 -22.98 -7.40
N ASP A 169 -7.64 -23.18 -6.52
CA ASP A 169 -9.03 -22.75 -6.75
C ASP A 169 -9.19 -21.25 -6.47
N LEU A 170 -8.39 -20.72 -5.55
CA LEU A 170 -8.30 -19.31 -5.25
C LEU A 170 -6.84 -18.89 -5.01
N ILE A 171 -6.41 -17.82 -5.68
CA ILE A 171 -5.16 -17.12 -5.39
C ILE A 171 -5.50 -15.71 -4.88
N ILE A 172 -4.91 -15.32 -3.77
CA ILE A 172 -5.12 -14.02 -3.12
C ILE A 172 -3.81 -13.26 -3.16
N GLY A 173 -3.87 -11.96 -3.52
CA GLY A 173 -2.75 -11.05 -3.41
C GLY A 173 -3.23 -9.69 -2.92
N ASN A 174 -3.14 -9.45 -1.61
CA ASN A 174 -3.57 -8.19 -1.00
C ASN A 174 -2.37 -7.27 -0.76
N ASN A 175 -2.42 -6.06 -1.32
CA ASN A 175 -1.40 -5.02 -1.25
C ASN A 175 0.01 -5.44 -1.71
N VAL A 176 0.14 -6.56 -2.42
CA VAL A 176 1.43 -7.05 -2.93
C VAL A 176 1.71 -6.60 -4.36
N LEU A 177 0.68 -6.46 -5.21
CA LEU A 177 0.89 -6.24 -6.65
C LEU A 177 1.73 -4.97 -6.95
N ALA A 178 1.54 -3.92 -6.15
CA ALA A 178 2.30 -2.68 -6.26
C ALA A 178 3.79 -2.86 -5.92
N GLN A 179 4.11 -3.88 -5.13
CA GLN A 179 5.44 -4.19 -4.61
C GLN A 179 6.22 -5.20 -5.47
N VAL A 180 5.63 -5.66 -6.57
CA VAL A 180 6.26 -6.60 -7.48
C VAL A 180 7.09 -5.85 -8.53
N PRO A 181 8.42 -6.04 -8.59
CA PRO A 181 9.26 -5.44 -9.62
C PRO A 181 9.07 -6.11 -10.99
N ASP A 182 9.09 -7.45 -11.04
CA ASP A 182 8.78 -8.22 -12.25
C ASP A 182 7.28 -8.59 -12.31
N LEU A 183 6.50 -7.60 -12.72
CA LEU A 183 5.05 -7.72 -12.82
C LEU A 183 4.61 -8.83 -13.79
N ASN A 184 5.37 -9.06 -14.87
CA ASN A 184 5.00 -10.06 -15.87
C ASN A 184 5.25 -11.48 -15.36
N ASP A 185 6.37 -11.75 -14.70
CA ASP A 185 6.65 -13.06 -14.10
C ASP A 185 5.62 -13.43 -13.02
N PHE A 186 5.31 -12.47 -12.16
CA PHE A 186 4.34 -12.65 -11.07
C PHE A 186 2.94 -13.00 -11.57
N VAL A 187 2.42 -12.24 -12.53
CA VAL A 187 1.07 -12.49 -13.08
C VAL A 187 1.06 -13.76 -13.94
N ALA A 188 2.14 -14.06 -14.66
CA ALA A 188 2.29 -15.34 -15.36
C ALA A 188 2.27 -16.52 -14.39
N GLY A 189 2.93 -16.40 -13.23
CA GLY A 189 2.89 -17.39 -12.16
C GLY A 189 1.48 -17.61 -11.63
N MET A 190 0.73 -16.53 -11.37
CA MET A 190 -0.67 -16.63 -10.96
C MET A 190 -1.53 -17.36 -12.01
N ALA A 191 -1.43 -16.95 -13.28
CA ALA A 191 -2.16 -17.57 -14.37
C ALA A 191 -1.83 -19.07 -14.55
N HIS A 192 -0.56 -19.45 -14.32
CA HIS A 192 -0.10 -20.83 -14.44
C HIS A 192 -0.57 -21.71 -13.27
N LEU A 193 -0.54 -21.20 -12.04
CA LEU A 193 -0.95 -21.95 -10.85
C LEU A 193 -2.48 -22.15 -10.78
N LEU A 194 -3.24 -21.26 -11.41
CA LEU A 194 -4.70 -21.22 -11.34
C LEU A 194 -5.36 -22.45 -11.98
N ALA A 195 -6.28 -23.08 -11.26
CA ALA A 195 -7.13 -24.16 -11.79
C ALA A 195 -8.03 -23.65 -12.93
N PRO A 196 -8.55 -24.54 -13.81
CA PRO A 196 -9.34 -24.12 -14.98
C PRO A 196 -10.55 -23.21 -14.68
N GLN A 197 -11.18 -23.38 -13.52
CA GLN A 197 -12.31 -22.56 -13.05
C GLN A 197 -11.97 -21.72 -11.82
N GLY A 198 -10.69 -21.66 -11.45
CA GLY A 198 -10.22 -20.92 -10.29
C GLY A 198 -10.37 -19.41 -10.47
N ALA A 199 -10.27 -18.69 -9.36
CA ALA A 199 -10.26 -17.23 -9.35
C ALA A 199 -8.98 -16.68 -8.71
N ILE A 200 -8.57 -15.50 -9.15
CA ILE A 200 -7.55 -14.68 -8.50
C ILE A 200 -8.25 -13.43 -7.97
N THR A 201 -7.96 -13.07 -6.72
CA THR A 201 -8.39 -11.80 -6.13
C THR A 201 -7.16 -10.96 -5.81
N LEU A 202 -7.11 -9.74 -6.32
CA LEU A 202 -6.05 -8.79 -5.99
C LEU A 202 -6.66 -7.55 -5.36
N GLU A 203 -6.06 -7.09 -4.26
CA GLU A 203 -6.43 -5.84 -3.60
C GLU A 203 -5.24 -4.87 -3.66
N PHE A 204 -5.45 -3.65 -4.13
CA PHE A 204 -4.41 -2.62 -4.23
C PHE A 204 -5.00 -1.20 -4.24
N PRO A 205 -4.23 -0.18 -3.80
CA PRO A 205 -4.64 1.22 -3.87
C PRO A 205 -5.02 1.65 -5.29
N HIS A 206 -6.13 2.37 -5.40
CA HIS A 206 -6.68 2.79 -6.70
C HIS A 206 -5.98 4.06 -7.19
N LEU A 207 -5.44 4.04 -8.40
CA LEU A 207 -4.75 5.19 -8.99
C LEU A 207 -5.62 6.45 -9.07
N GLU A 208 -6.93 6.31 -9.31
CA GLU A 208 -7.86 7.43 -9.27
C GLU A 208 -7.87 8.10 -7.90
N LYS A 209 -7.83 7.32 -6.82
CA LYS A 209 -7.81 7.82 -5.43
C LYS A 209 -6.51 8.51 -5.10
N LEU A 210 -5.38 7.95 -5.57
CA LEU A 210 -4.09 8.62 -5.47
C LEU A 210 -4.13 10.02 -6.08
N ILE A 211 -4.68 10.15 -7.29
CA ILE A 211 -4.75 11.43 -8.01
C ILE A 211 -5.77 12.38 -7.36
N ASN A 212 -7.02 11.94 -7.19
CA ASN A 212 -8.12 12.79 -6.76
C ASN A 212 -8.04 13.20 -5.28
N GLU A 213 -7.38 12.38 -4.45
CA GLU A 213 -7.23 12.63 -3.02
C GLU A 213 -5.78 13.00 -2.65
N ASN A 214 -4.95 13.40 -3.63
CA ASN A 214 -3.57 13.85 -3.41
C ASN A 214 -2.74 12.91 -2.51
N GLN A 215 -2.89 11.60 -2.67
CA GLN A 215 -2.23 10.59 -1.82
C GLN A 215 -0.79 10.34 -2.28
N PHE A 216 -0.04 11.42 -2.52
CA PHE A 216 1.34 11.37 -3.04
C PHE A 216 2.29 10.69 -2.06
N ASP A 217 1.94 10.65 -0.77
CA ASP A 217 2.69 9.99 0.27
C ASP A 217 2.70 8.47 0.12
N THR A 218 1.74 7.90 -0.63
CA THR A 218 1.74 6.48 -1.00
C THR A 218 2.76 6.14 -2.10
N ILE A 219 3.48 7.15 -2.63
CA ILE A 219 4.58 6.96 -3.56
C ILE A 219 5.87 6.76 -2.76
N TYR A 220 6.42 5.55 -2.74
CA TYR A 220 7.69 5.21 -2.09
C TYR A 220 8.34 4.02 -2.80
N HIS A 221 9.64 3.79 -2.56
CA HIS A 221 10.45 2.85 -3.34
C HIS A 221 9.96 1.41 -3.35
N GLU A 222 9.22 0.99 -2.32
CA GLU A 222 8.62 -0.34 -2.25
C GLU A 222 7.37 -0.46 -3.14
N HIS A 223 6.73 0.64 -3.53
CA HIS A 223 5.62 0.68 -4.47
C HIS A 223 6.12 0.96 -5.90
N PHE A 224 6.57 -0.09 -6.56
CA PHE A 224 7.04 -0.06 -7.95
C PHE A 224 5.95 0.32 -8.96
N SER A 225 4.68 0.05 -8.67
CA SER A 225 3.57 0.19 -9.62
C SER A 225 2.28 0.72 -8.97
N TYR A 226 1.50 1.53 -9.71
CA TYR A 226 0.23 2.10 -9.26
C TYR A 226 -0.85 1.86 -10.32
N PHE A 227 -2.00 1.33 -9.90
CA PHE A 227 -2.93 0.66 -10.82
C PHE A 227 -4.29 1.34 -10.91
N SER A 228 -4.72 1.56 -12.15
CA SER A 228 -6.13 1.73 -12.54
C SER A 228 -6.72 0.39 -12.98
N LEU A 229 -8.04 0.26 -13.05
CA LEU A 229 -8.69 -0.92 -13.61
C LEU A 229 -8.33 -1.10 -15.09
N VAL A 230 -8.20 -0.02 -15.86
CA VAL A 230 -7.68 0.00 -17.24
C VAL A 230 -6.33 -0.71 -17.36
N THR A 231 -5.40 -0.40 -16.46
CA THR A 231 -4.06 -1.00 -16.48
C THR A 231 -4.14 -2.49 -16.13
N ILE A 232 -5.01 -2.85 -15.19
CA ILE A 232 -5.23 -4.24 -14.77
C ILE A 232 -5.91 -5.06 -15.87
N ASP A 233 -6.87 -4.49 -16.60
CA ASP A 233 -7.50 -5.15 -17.76
C ASP A 233 -6.47 -5.48 -18.84
N ARG A 234 -5.55 -4.55 -19.13
CA ARG A 234 -4.45 -4.75 -20.08
C ARG A 234 -3.47 -5.82 -19.59
N MET A 235 -3.14 -5.79 -18.29
CA MET A 235 -2.30 -6.80 -17.64
C MET A 235 -2.94 -8.18 -17.72
N ALA A 236 -4.22 -8.32 -17.34
CA ALA A 236 -4.96 -9.57 -17.38
C ALA A 236 -4.94 -10.20 -18.78
N LYS A 237 -5.35 -9.43 -19.79
CA LYS A 237 -5.41 -9.90 -21.20
C LYS A 237 -4.05 -10.36 -21.71
N ARG A 238 -2.97 -9.68 -21.32
CA ARG A 238 -1.60 -10.06 -21.69
C ARG A 238 -1.20 -11.45 -21.17
N HIS A 239 -1.77 -11.89 -20.05
CA HIS A 239 -1.46 -13.16 -19.40
C HIS A 239 -2.55 -14.21 -19.56
N GLY A 240 -3.46 -14.06 -20.53
CA GLY A 240 -4.54 -15.04 -20.77
C GLY A 240 -5.60 -15.07 -19.66
N LEU A 241 -5.71 -13.97 -18.92
CA LEU A 241 -6.71 -13.76 -17.88
C LEU A 241 -7.75 -12.72 -18.34
N LYS A 242 -8.90 -12.73 -17.69
CA LYS A 242 -9.93 -11.69 -17.82
C LYS A 242 -10.40 -11.23 -16.44
N LEU A 243 -10.78 -9.96 -16.35
CA LEU A 243 -11.56 -9.45 -15.23
C LEU A 243 -12.99 -9.97 -15.33
N PHE A 244 -13.50 -10.57 -14.26
CA PHE A 244 -14.91 -10.95 -14.20
C PHE A 244 -15.71 -10.17 -13.15
N ASP A 245 -15.04 -9.51 -12.19
CA ASP A 245 -15.69 -8.57 -11.27
C ASP A 245 -14.68 -7.57 -10.69
N VAL A 246 -15.20 -6.51 -10.06
CA VAL A 246 -14.42 -5.50 -9.34
C VAL A 246 -15.26 -4.86 -8.23
N GLU A 247 -14.63 -4.58 -7.10
CA GLU A 247 -15.17 -3.83 -5.98
C GLU A 247 -14.28 -2.61 -5.68
N GLN A 248 -14.89 -1.46 -5.46
CA GLN A 248 -14.22 -0.31 -4.86
C GLN A 248 -14.38 -0.39 -3.34
N ILE A 249 -13.28 -0.39 -2.61
CA ILE A 249 -13.27 -0.59 -1.15
C ILE A 249 -12.50 0.54 -0.46
N PRO A 250 -12.85 0.90 0.79
CA PRO A 250 -12.28 2.07 1.47
C PRO A 250 -10.89 1.82 2.06
N THR A 251 -10.32 0.63 1.91
CA THR A 251 -9.04 0.25 2.51
C THR A 251 -7.90 1.07 1.93
N HIS A 252 -6.86 1.33 2.73
CA HIS A 252 -5.65 2.06 2.32
C HIS A 252 -5.88 3.42 1.62
N GLY A 253 -6.99 4.12 1.93
CA GLY A 253 -7.32 5.41 1.29
C GLY A 253 -8.16 5.28 0.02
N GLY A 254 -8.62 4.07 -0.29
CA GLY A 254 -9.41 3.77 -1.48
C GLY A 254 -8.65 2.82 -2.40
N SER A 255 -9.16 1.60 -2.48
CA SER A 255 -8.53 0.49 -3.21
C SER A 255 -9.53 -0.15 -4.16
N LEU A 256 -9.01 -0.89 -5.12
CA LEU A 256 -9.77 -1.85 -5.89
C LEU A 256 -9.51 -3.24 -5.32
N ARG A 257 -10.57 -4.05 -5.25
CA ARG A 257 -10.47 -5.51 -5.25
C ARG A 257 -10.95 -6.02 -6.59
N VAL A 258 -10.04 -6.58 -7.36
CA VAL A 258 -10.34 -7.13 -8.69
C VAL A 258 -10.44 -8.65 -8.63
N TYR A 259 -11.28 -9.19 -9.49
CA TYR A 259 -11.51 -10.62 -9.63
C TYR A 259 -11.12 -11.03 -11.04
N LEU A 260 -10.10 -11.88 -11.14
CA LEU A 260 -9.55 -12.36 -12.38
C LEU A 260 -9.78 -13.87 -12.49
N CYS A 261 -9.98 -14.35 -13.70
CA CYS A 261 -9.98 -15.77 -14.00
C CYS A 261 -9.31 -15.99 -15.36
N ARG A 262 -9.09 -17.25 -15.73
CA ARG A 262 -8.64 -17.58 -17.08
C ARG A 262 -9.67 -17.09 -18.10
N ASP A 263 -9.19 -16.69 -19.27
CA ASP A 263 -10.07 -16.20 -20.34
C ASP A 263 -11.13 -17.24 -20.76
N ASP A 264 -10.77 -18.52 -20.68
CA ASP A 264 -11.62 -19.70 -20.96
C ASP A 264 -12.53 -20.14 -19.79
N ALA A 265 -12.42 -19.51 -18.60
CA ALA A 265 -13.23 -19.87 -17.45
C ALA A 265 -14.69 -19.38 -17.59
N ALA A 266 -15.62 -20.09 -16.95
CA ALA A 266 -17.07 -19.85 -17.05
C ALA A 266 -17.59 -18.70 -16.16
N HIS A 267 -16.70 -17.87 -15.60
CA HIS A 267 -17.10 -16.71 -14.80
C HIS A 267 -17.65 -15.60 -15.71
N PRO A 268 -18.92 -15.18 -15.55
CA PRO A 268 -19.48 -14.09 -16.33
C PRO A 268 -18.89 -12.75 -15.89
N VAL A 269 -18.61 -11.86 -16.86
CA VAL A 269 -18.13 -10.52 -16.56
C VAL A 269 -19.27 -9.68 -16.00
N SER A 270 -19.09 -9.16 -14.78
CA SER A 270 -20.08 -8.33 -14.11
C SER A 270 -20.21 -6.95 -14.75
N SER A 271 -21.37 -6.31 -14.55
CA SER A 271 -21.57 -4.93 -14.98
C SER A 271 -20.64 -3.92 -14.27
N ASN A 272 -20.11 -4.27 -13.09
CA ASN A 272 -19.19 -3.41 -12.34
C ASN A 272 -17.88 -3.18 -13.11
N VAL A 273 -17.36 -4.21 -13.77
CA VAL A 273 -16.14 -4.10 -14.60
C VAL A 273 -16.38 -3.11 -15.75
N THR A 274 -17.50 -3.26 -16.44
CA THR A 274 -17.85 -2.40 -17.57
C THR A 274 -18.07 -0.96 -17.13
N ALA A 275 -18.78 -0.76 -16.02
CA ALA A 275 -19.07 0.57 -15.47
C ALA A 275 -17.79 1.29 -15.02
N LEU A 276 -16.90 0.61 -14.29
CA LEU A 276 -15.67 1.22 -13.79
C LEU A 276 -14.67 1.50 -14.93
N LEU A 277 -14.54 0.61 -15.92
CA LEU A 277 -13.72 0.90 -17.12
C LEU A 277 -14.26 2.12 -17.91
N ALA A 278 -15.59 2.25 -18.03
CA ALA A 278 -16.19 3.40 -18.68
C ALA A 278 -15.96 4.70 -17.89
N HIS A 279 -16.06 4.64 -16.56
CA HIS A 279 -15.74 5.76 -15.67
C HIS A 279 -14.28 6.18 -15.81
N GLU A 280 -13.32 5.25 -15.69
CA GLU A 280 -11.88 5.54 -15.78
C GLU A 280 -11.50 6.16 -17.14
N ARG A 281 -12.14 5.71 -18.23
CA ARG A 281 -12.00 6.35 -19.56
C ARG A 281 -12.58 7.76 -19.56
N GLY A 282 -13.75 7.96 -18.97
CA GLY A 282 -14.43 9.25 -18.89
C GLY A 282 -13.63 10.31 -18.11
N ILE A 283 -12.86 9.89 -17.10
CA ILE A 283 -11.96 10.78 -16.34
C ILE A 283 -10.54 10.88 -16.91
N GLY A 284 -10.27 10.25 -18.06
CA GLY A 284 -9.00 10.40 -18.77
C GLY A 284 -7.84 9.50 -18.32
N LEU A 285 -8.09 8.37 -17.64
CA LEU A 285 -7.00 7.42 -17.30
C LEU A 285 -6.46 6.64 -18.52
N GLU A 286 -7.09 6.81 -19.70
CA GLU A 286 -6.53 6.41 -21.00
C GLU A 286 -6.04 7.60 -21.84
N ASP A 287 -5.79 8.75 -21.22
CA ASP A 287 -5.20 9.93 -21.85
C ASP A 287 -4.00 10.43 -21.06
N ILE A 288 -2.81 10.37 -21.69
CA ILE A 288 -1.55 10.77 -21.08
C ILE A 288 -1.54 12.24 -20.63
N ALA A 289 -2.31 13.12 -21.30
CA ALA A 289 -2.37 14.53 -20.94
C ALA A 289 -3.03 14.78 -19.58
N SER A 290 -3.94 13.88 -19.16
CA SER A 290 -4.69 14.00 -17.91
C SER A 290 -3.81 13.81 -16.66
N TYR A 291 -2.68 13.13 -16.78
CA TYR A 291 -1.75 12.86 -15.68
C TYR A 291 -0.95 14.09 -15.23
N GLY A 292 -0.84 15.13 -16.06
CA GLY A 292 -0.03 16.31 -15.77
C GLY A 292 -0.57 17.22 -14.66
N GLN A 293 -1.83 17.06 -14.25
CA GLN A 293 -2.46 17.92 -13.24
C GLN A 293 -2.09 17.55 -11.81
N PHE A 294 -1.70 16.30 -11.56
CA PHE A 294 -1.43 15.77 -10.22
C PHE A 294 -0.32 16.55 -9.49
N ALA A 295 0.80 16.83 -10.17
CA ALA A 295 1.94 17.51 -9.57
C ALA A 295 1.61 18.90 -9.02
N ALA A 296 0.74 19.67 -9.71
CA ALA A 296 0.32 20.98 -9.24
C ALA A 296 -0.49 20.89 -7.94
N GLY A 297 -1.36 19.88 -7.81
CA GLY A 297 -2.10 19.57 -6.60
C GLY A 297 -1.18 19.24 -5.43
N VAL A 298 -0.20 18.36 -5.65
CA VAL A 298 0.79 17.99 -4.63
C VAL A 298 1.62 19.18 -4.16
N HIS A 299 2.11 20.02 -5.08
CA HIS A 299 2.83 21.25 -4.73
C HIS A 299 1.98 22.23 -3.92
N HIS A 300 0.67 22.30 -4.20
CA HIS A 300 -0.25 23.11 -3.43
C HIS A 300 -0.44 22.56 -2.02
N THR A 301 -0.74 21.27 -1.88
CA THR A 301 -0.92 20.59 -0.59
C THR A 301 0.33 20.72 0.30
N LYS A 302 1.55 20.51 -0.26
CA LYS A 302 2.81 20.71 0.46
C LYS A 302 2.92 22.13 1.04
N ARG A 303 2.66 23.15 0.22
CA ARG A 303 2.74 24.56 0.67
C ARG A 303 1.71 24.87 1.76
N GLN A 304 0.47 24.40 1.63
CA GLN A 304 -0.56 24.60 2.65
C GLN A 304 -0.19 23.93 3.98
N LEU A 305 0.33 22.69 3.93
CA LEU A 305 0.77 21.98 5.12
C LEU A 305 1.92 22.73 5.82
N LEU A 306 2.94 23.14 5.08
CA LEU A 306 4.07 23.87 5.65
C LEU A 306 3.65 25.23 6.22
N SER A 307 2.79 25.99 5.52
CA SER A 307 2.25 27.25 6.07
C SER A 307 1.53 27.03 7.39
N PHE A 308 0.70 25.99 7.50
CA PHE A 308 0.03 25.66 8.76
C PHE A 308 1.01 25.30 9.88
N LEU A 309 2.02 24.47 9.59
CA LEU A 309 3.00 24.04 10.60
C LEU A 309 3.88 25.20 11.08
N ILE A 310 4.31 26.07 10.16
CA ILE A 310 5.05 27.31 10.48
C ILE A 310 4.19 28.20 11.37
N ASP A 311 2.94 28.48 10.99
CA ASP A 311 2.02 29.29 11.78
C ASP A 311 1.81 28.75 13.19
N CYS A 312 1.80 27.42 13.36
CA CYS A 312 1.70 26.79 14.67
C CYS A 312 2.96 27.01 15.50
N LYS A 313 4.16 26.81 14.94
CA LYS A 313 5.43 27.00 15.64
C LYS A 313 5.69 28.46 16.01
N GLU A 314 5.37 29.42 15.13
CA GLU A 314 5.45 30.86 15.44
C GLU A 314 4.50 31.30 16.57
N LYS A 315 3.42 30.54 16.81
CA LYS A 315 2.52 30.73 17.95
C LYS A 315 2.95 29.97 19.21
N GLY A 316 4.09 29.29 19.17
CA GLY A 316 4.61 28.49 20.28
C GLY A 316 3.87 27.18 20.52
N ALA A 317 3.10 26.68 19.54
CA ALA A 317 2.36 25.43 19.68
C ALA A 317 3.31 24.22 19.69
N ARG A 318 2.96 23.21 20.49
CA ARG A 318 3.64 21.91 20.55
C ARG A 318 2.96 20.94 19.60
N LEU A 319 3.73 20.33 18.71
CA LEU A 319 3.23 19.39 17.72
C LEU A 319 3.99 18.07 17.83
N CYS A 320 3.24 16.97 17.79
CA CYS A 320 3.78 15.62 17.71
C CYS A 320 3.12 14.87 16.55
N GLY A 321 3.81 13.87 16.01
CA GLY A 321 3.23 12.92 15.08
C GLY A 321 2.44 11.83 15.80
N TYR A 322 1.44 11.29 15.12
CA TYR A 322 0.80 10.02 15.47
C TYR A 322 1.02 9.04 14.33
N GLY A 323 1.63 7.89 14.64
CA GLY A 323 2.08 6.85 13.72
C GLY A 323 3.40 7.18 13.02
N ALA A 324 4.14 6.14 12.62
CA ALA A 324 5.33 6.24 11.78
C ALA A 324 5.24 5.25 10.59
N PRO A 325 4.21 5.33 9.72
CA PRO A 325 4.09 4.45 8.56
C PRO A 325 5.05 4.87 7.44
N GLY A 326 5.42 3.96 6.52
CA GLY A 326 6.26 4.28 5.36
C GLY A 326 5.76 5.47 4.54
N LYS A 327 4.45 5.53 4.24
CA LYS A 327 3.86 6.71 3.59
C LYS A 327 4.06 8.02 4.37
N GLY A 328 4.00 7.93 5.71
CA GLY A 328 4.28 9.07 6.58
C GLY A 328 5.72 9.56 6.39
N ASN A 329 6.67 8.65 6.27
CA ASN A 329 8.07 8.99 6.02
C ASN A 329 8.28 9.63 4.64
N THR A 330 7.56 9.21 3.60
CA THR A 330 7.53 9.94 2.31
C THR A 330 7.04 11.37 2.50
N LEU A 331 5.93 11.56 3.20
CA LEU A 331 5.35 12.88 3.43
C LEU A 331 6.32 13.80 4.18
N LEU A 332 6.94 13.28 5.25
CA LEU A 332 7.90 14.01 6.07
C LEU A 332 9.12 14.44 5.26
N ASN A 333 9.74 13.52 4.52
CA ASN A 333 10.91 13.82 3.68
C ASN A 333 10.57 14.78 2.55
N TYR A 334 9.48 14.53 1.81
CA TYR A 334 9.09 15.40 0.70
C TYR A 334 8.76 16.82 1.18
N CYS A 335 8.09 16.96 2.32
CA CYS A 335 7.76 18.27 2.86
C CYS A 335 8.93 18.92 3.62
N GLY A 336 9.96 18.16 4.01
CA GLY A 336 11.03 18.64 4.88
C GLY A 336 10.54 18.90 6.31
N ILE A 337 9.68 18.05 6.84
CA ILE A 337 9.10 18.17 8.18
C ILE A 337 9.97 17.35 9.15
N GLY A 338 10.82 18.02 9.91
CA GLY A 338 11.76 17.40 10.86
C GLY A 338 11.43 17.72 12.31
N THR A 339 12.43 17.61 13.18
CA THR A 339 12.33 17.86 14.62
C THR A 339 12.11 19.33 14.98
N ASP A 340 12.32 20.25 14.04
CA ASP A 340 11.94 21.66 14.14
C ASP A 340 10.41 21.83 14.12
N PHE A 341 9.69 20.95 13.43
CA PHE A 341 8.23 20.92 13.38
C PHE A 341 7.59 19.91 14.34
N LEU A 342 8.11 18.69 14.43
CA LEU A 342 7.55 17.61 15.24
C LEU A 342 8.53 17.18 16.32
N ASP A 343 8.18 17.42 17.59
CA ASP A 343 9.09 17.12 18.70
C ASP A 343 9.42 15.61 18.76
N PHE A 344 8.42 14.78 18.41
CA PHE A 344 8.52 13.34 18.22
C PHE A 344 7.28 12.82 17.45
N THR A 345 7.28 11.54 17.09
CA THR A 345 6.05 10.82 16.72
C THR A 345 5.83 9.62 17.65
N VAL A 346 4.60 9.15 17.79
CA VAL A 346 4.30 7.90 18.50
C VAL A 346 3.92 6.79 17.54
N ASP A 347 4.12 5.53 17.90
CA ASP A 347 3.58 4.40 17.12
C ASP A 347 3.11 3.27 18.05
N ARG A 348 2.18 2.44 17.59
CA ARG A 348 1.71 1.26 18.35
C ARG A 348 2.66 0.07 18.21
N ASN A 349 3.49 0.02 17.17
CA ASN A 349 4.44 -1.06 16.93
C ASN A 349 5.68 -0.91 17.84
N PRO A 350 5.89 -1.81 18.82
CA PRO A 350 7.03 -1.72 19.74
C PRO A 350 8.40 -1.79 19.07
N TYR A 351 8.49 -2.41 17.88
CA TYR A 351 9.74 -2.47 17.11
C TYR A 351 10.29 -1.08 16.77
N LYS A 352 9.40 -0.10 16.62
CA LYS A 352 9.75 1.28 16.25
C LYS A 352 10.14 2.14 17.46
N HIS A 353 9.83 1.72 18.68
CA HIS A 353 10.09 2.53 19.88
C HIS A 353 11.59 2.69 20.13
N GLY A 354 12.02 3.92 20.42
CA GLY A 354 13.43 4.26 20.59
C GLY A 354 14.23 4.37 19.29
N ARG A 355 13.57 4.19 18.13
CA ARG A 355 14.14 4.43 16.80
C ARG A 355 13.73 5.80 16.26
N PHE A 356 14.26 6.15 15.10
CA PHE A 356 14.06 7.42 14.42
C PHE A 356 13.49 7.18 13.01
N THR A 357 12.65 8.10 12.55
CA THR A 357 12.15 8.07 11.17
C THR A 357 13.30 8.25 10.18
N PRO A 358 13.32 7.51 9.06
CA PRO A 358 14.36 7.67 8.03
C PRO A 358 14.34 9.08 7.43
N GLY A 359 15.52 9.65 7.22
CA GLY A 359 15.78 10.98 6.66
C GLY A 359 15.48 12.16 7.57
N MET A 360 14.27 12.26 8.13
CA MET A 360 13.88 13.39 8.99
C MET A 360 14.24 13.21 10.47
N HIS A 361 14.69 12.01 10.84
CA HIS A 361 15.23 11.65 12.16
C HIS A 361 14.36 12.10 13.35
N ILE A 362 13.04 12.00 13.20
CA ILE A 362 12.09 12.27 14.27
C ILE A 362 12.06 11.05 15.20
N PRO A 363 12.26 11.21 16.53
CA PRO A 363 12.22 10.10 17.47
C PRO A 363 10.83 9.48 17.57
N ILE A 364 10.78 8.16 17.75
CA ILE A 364 9.54 7.38 17.83
C ILE A 364 9.34 6.83 19.24
N HIS A 365 8.21 7.17 19.86
CA HIS A 365 7.86 6.80 21.23
C HIS A 365 6.61 5.90 21.31
N PRO A 366 6.37 5.26 22.47
CA PRO A 366 5.07 4.69 22.82
C PRO A 366 3.95 5.75 22.82
N VAL A 367 2.70 5.32 22.61
CA VAL A 367 1.53 6.21 22.49
C VAL A 367 1.29 7.02 23.77
N GLU A 368 1.65 6.44 24.92
CA GLU A 368 1.51 7.02 26.27
C GLU A 368 2.25 8.36 26.41
N MET A 369 3.29 8.60 25.60
CA MET A 369 4.03 9.86 25.57
C MET A 369 3.13 11.08 25.28
N ILE A 370 2.01 10.88 24.57
CA ILE A 370 1.04 11.94 24.26
C ILE A 370 0.42 12.51 25.54
N ASP A 371 0.07 11.66 26.50
CA ASP A 371 -0.59 12.07 27.75
C ASP A 371 0.36 12.79 28.70
N GLU A 372 1.65 12.43 28.66
CA GLU A 372 2.72 13.09 29.40
C GLU A 372 3.02 14.48 28.84
N ILE A 373 3.06 14.60 27.52
CA ILE A 373 3.49 15.82 26.82
C ILE A 373 2.37 16.82 26.64
N ARG A 374 1.14 16.34 26.46
CA ARG A 374 -0.07 17.12 26.19
C ARG A 374 0.15 18.14 25.06
N PRO A 375 0.38 17.68 23.81
CA PRO A 375 0.63 18.58 22.69
C PRO A 375 -0.63 19.38 22.32
N ASP A 376 -0.44 20.49 21.60
CA ASP A 376 -1.55 21.28 21.05
C ASP A 376 -2.12 20.64 19.77
N TYR A 377 -1.24 19.99 19.00
CA TYR A 377 -1.62 19.32 17.75
C TYR A 377 -0.97 17.93 17.62
N LEU A 378 -1.77 16.98 17.11
CA LEU A 378 -1.30 15.66 16.67
C LEU A 378 -1.42 15.54 15.15
N LEU A 379 -0.29 15.44 14.46
CA LEU A 379 -0.25 15.19 13.02
C LEU A 379 -0.48 13.69 12.74
N ILE A 380 -1.63 13.34 12.16
CA ILE A 380 -1.98 11.95 11.83
C ILE A 380 -1.26 11.56 10.52
N LEU A 381 -0.15 10.84 10.66
CA LEU A 381 0.61 10.29 9.52
C LEU A 381 -0.08 9.08 8.85
N PRO A 382 -0.69 8.12 9.58
CA PRO A 382 -1.55 7.09 8.99
C PRO A 382 -2.98 7.63 8.82
N TRP A 383 -3.15 8.66 7.99
CA TRP A 383 -4.44 9.33 7.76
C TRP A 383 -5.55 8.41 7.24
N ASN A 384 -5.20 7.29 6.61
CA ASN A 384 -6.15 6.25 6.20
C ASN A 384 -6.86 5.59 7.40
N LEU A 385 -6.30 5.73 8.60
CA LEU A 385 -6.87 5.27 9.88
C LEU A 385 -7.43 6.42 10.72
N LYS A 386 -7.60 7.64 10.16
CA LYS A 386 -7.97 8.83 10.94
C LYS A 386 -9.22 8.65 11.80
N LYS A 387 -10.24 7.92 11.30
CA LYS A 387 -11.46 7.67 12.08
C LYS A 387 -11.20 6.81 13.32
N GLU A 388 -10.42 5.74 13.15
CA GLU A 388 -10.03 4.84 14.24
C GLU A 388 -9.19 5.58 15.26
N ILE A 389 -8.20 6.36 14.80
CA ILE A 389 -7.27 7.11 15.65
C ILE A 389 -7.99 8.21 16.43
N VAL A 390 -8.85 9.00 15.78
CA VAL A 390 -9.64 10.05 16.44
C VAL A 390 -10.57 9.46 17.49
N ALA A 391 -11.15 8.28 17.24
CA ALA A 391 -11.98 7.58 18.22
C ALA A 391 -11.16 7.07 19.41
N GLN A 392 -10.02 6.42 19.15
CA GLN A 392 -9.12 5.88 20.19
C GLN A 392 -8.49 6.97 21.06
N MET A 393 -8.13 8.10 20.46
CA MET A 393 -7.44 9.22 21.11
C MET A 393 -8.40 10.38 21.45
N ARG A 394 -9.70 10.13 21.61
CA ARG A 394 -10.69 11.18 21.85
C ARG A 394 -10.38 12.01 23.10
N HIS A 395 -9.79 11.39 24.13
CA HIS A 395 -9.46 12.01 25.42
C HIS A 395 -8.45 13.16 25.31
N VAL A 396 -7.67 13.24 24.23
CA VAL A 396 -6.74 14.36 24.01
C VAL A 396 -7.45 15.71 23.91
N GLY A 397 -8.75 15.69 23.59
CA GLY A 397 -9.60 16.87 23.63
C GLY A 397 -9.71 17.54 25.00
N ASP A 398 -9.46 16.81 26.10
CA ASP A 398 -9.62 17.31 27.47
C ASP A 398 -8.64 18.43 27.81
N TRP A 399 -7.46 18.46 27.19
CA TRP A 399 -6.51 19.58 27.27
C TRP A 399 -6.50 20.47 26.02
N GLY A 400 -7.46 20.27 25.10
CA GLY A 400 -7.65 21.11 23.92
C GLY A 400 -6.82 20.72 22.70
N CYS A 401 -6.14 19.57 22.70
CA CYS A 401 -5.42 19.06 21.54
C CYS A 401 -6.34 18.84 20.35
N LYS A 402 -5.82 19.12 19.14
CA LYS A 402 -6.51 18.87 17.87
C LYS A 402 -5.71 17.94 16.98
N PHE A 403 -6.39 17.21 16.12
CA PHE A 403 -5.73 16.40 15.10
C PHE A 403 -5.53 17.22 13.82
N VAL A 404 -4.43 16.95 13.13
CA VAL A 404 -4.11 17.50 11.82
C VAL A 404 -4.01 16.33 10.86
N VAL A 405 -4.84 16.34 9.82
CA VAL A 405 -4.76 15.38 8.71
C VAL A 405 -4.10 16.10 7.54
N PRO A 406 -2.94 15.62 7.04
CA PRO A 406 -2.13 16.42 6.11
C PRO A 406 -2.66 16.43 4.67
N ILE A 407 -3.32 15.34 4.24
CA ILE A 407 -3.79 15.15 2.86
C ILE A 407 -5.23 14.60 2.85
N PRO A 408 -6.03 14.83 1.79
CA PRO A 408 -5.75 15.55 0.53
C PRO A 408 -5.43 17.04 0.68
N ARG A 409 -5.95 17.62 1.76
CA ARG A 409 -5.76 19.00 2.20
C ARG A 409 -5.61 18.98 3.71
N VAL A 410 -5.00 20.03 4.26
CA VAL A 410 -4.90 20.20 5.71
C VAL A 410 -6.30 20.28 6.31
N GLU A 411 -6.65 19.29 7.12
CA GLU A 411 -7.91 19.22 7.86
C GLU A 411 -7.60 19.21 9.36
N ILE A 412 -8.25 20.09 10.11
CA ILE A 412 -8.13 20.15 11.58
C ILE A 412 -9.38 19.54 12.18
N ILE A 413 -9.20 18.52 13.02
CA ILE A 413 -10.30 17.83 13.71
C ILE A 413 -10.21 18.16 15.20
N ASP A 414 -11.28 18.73 15.75
CA ASP A 414 -11.45 18.91 17.19
C ASP A 414 -12.20 17.68 17.74
N PRO A 415 -11.54 16.78 18.51
CA PRO A 415 -12.18 15.57 19.03
C PRO A 415 -13.45 15.83 19.84
N ARG A 416 -13.56 17.00 20.48
CA ARG A 416 -14.74 17.37 21.28
C ARG A 416 -15.99 17.59 20.42
N LYS A 417 -15.82 17.84 19.11
CA LYS A 417 -16.90 18.10 18.16
C LYS A 417 -17.31 16.87 17.34
N VAL A 418 -16.57 15.77 17.46
CA VAL A 418 -16.90 14.52 16.77
C VAL A 418 -18.01 13.83 17.57
N ALA A 419 -19.13 13.47 16.95
CA ALA A 419 -20.19 12.70 17.61
C ALA A 419 -19.60 11.40 18.19
N ALA A 420 -20.09 10.98 19.37
CA ALA A 420 -19.67 9.73 20.00
C ALA A 420 -20.15 8.51 19.21
#